data_AF-A0AA94Y7G7-F1
#
_entry.id   AF-A0AA94Y7G7-F1
#
_cell.length_a   1.000
_cell.length_b   1.000
_cell.length_c   1.000
_cell.angle_alpha   90.00
_cell.angle_beta   90.00
_cell.angle_gamma   90.00
#
_symmetry.space_group_name_H-M   'P 1'
#
loop_
_entity.id
_entity.type
_entity.pdbx_description
1 polymer ?
#
loop_
_entity_poly.entity_id
_entity_poly.type
_entity_poly.pdbx_seq_one_letter_code
_entity_poly.pdbx_strand_id
1 'polypeptide(L)'
;MESSIGIIFKAFVLLIAFKILCSLPKFKWLLFFTIIYLPAFLILVILNTDSQIGPTINHLLKFVNVVFIYYAAVVVFKSERIKERGIELIFYINSIVLLLNIYSGLLGIGYYAYGEGVGCKGFIYAHNEMSGMQAVLYGVSYYFIYNRYTSKKITIFVVNVFFLIAALLVTTKAGIFLVLISLILVPFVHMRYGIFHSFLKMSKIKFLVLLSVICLVFYYGYLLLDYSGAIERWIYFFEKDGVNALYSSRDIFWEEEKLEWEGGNIGIKLFGMGELEL
;
A
#
# COMPACT_ATOMS: atom_id res chain seq x y z
N MET A 1 -6.35 -11.54 -12.01
CA MET A 1 -6.96 -12.63 -11.21
C MET A 1 -6.65 -12.42 -9.73
N GLU A 2 -7.62 -12.03 -8.89
CA GLU A 2 -7.41 -11.96 -7.43
C GLU A 2 -7.46 -13.37 -6.82
N SER A 3 -6.60 -13.65 -5.83
CA SER A 3 -6.56 -14.96 -5.14
C SER A 3 -7.86 -15.23 -4.39
N SER A 4 -8.37 -16.46 -4.46
CA SER A 4 -9.48 -16.95 -3.62
C SER A 4 -9.24 -16.71 -2.12
N ILE A 5 -7.97 -16.69 -1.69
CA ILE A 5 -7.57 -16.41 -0.31
C ILE A 5 -7.91 -14.96 0.08
N GLY A 6 -7.69 -14.00 -0.82
CA GLY A 6 -8.02 -12.58 -0.58
C GLY A 6 -9.53 -12.37 -0.41
N ILE A 7 -10.34 -13.11 -1.16
CA ILE A 7 -11.80 -13.09 -1.04
C ILE A 7 -12.23 -13.64 0.33
N ILE A 8 -11.67 -14.79 0.75
CA ILE A 8 -11.95 -15.39 2.07
C ILE A 8 -11.58 -14.42 3.20
N PHE A 9 -10.43 -13.75 3.11
CA PHE A 9 -10.01 -12.78 4.12
C PHE A 9 -10.97 -11.59 4.21
N LYS A 10 -11.35 -11.00 3.06
CA LYS A 10 -12.34 -9.90 3.00
C LYS A 10 -13.69 -10.31 3.56
N ALA A 11 -14.14 -11.53 3.30
CA ALA A 11 -15.39 -12.07 3.85
C ALA A 11 -15.32 -12.26 5.37
N PHE A 12 -14.18 -12.72 5.90
CA PHE A 12 -13.97 -12.84 7.33
C PHE A 12 -14.03 -11.49 8.05
N VAL A 13 -13.38 -10.46 7.49
CA VAL A 13 -13.43 -9.09 8.03
C VAL A 13 -14.87 -8.57 8.00
N LEU A 14 -15.61 -8.81 6.91
CA LEU A 14 -17.00 -8.41 6.78
C LEU A 14 -17.87 -9.06 7.87
N LEU A 15 -17.67 -10.35 8.16
CA LEU A 15 -18.41 -11.07 9.20
C LEU A 15 -18.17 -10.48 10.59
N ILE A 16 -16.93 -10.10 10.90
CA ILE A 16 -16.61 -9.43 12.18
C ILE A 16 -17.31 -8.07 12.26
N ALA A 17 -17.22 -7.25 11.21
CA ALA A 17 -17.86 -5.94 11.16
C ALA A 17 -19.39 -6.07 11.29
N PHE A 18 -19.98 -7.05 10.59
CA PHE A 18 -21.40 -7.37 10.68
C PHE A 18 -21.81 -7.74 12.11
N LYS A 19 -21.05 -8.62 12.79
CA LYS A 19 -21.31 -9.00 14.19
C LYS A 19 -21.30 -7.80 15.13
N ILE A 20 -20.33 -6.89 14.96
CA ILE A 20 -20.24 -5.67 15.77
C ILE A 20 -21.48 -4.79 15.56
N LEU A 21 -21.89 -4.59 14.31
CA LEU A 21 -23.04 -3.76 13.96
C LEU A 21 -24.37 -4.38 14.43
N CYS A 22 -24.51 -5.72 14.37
CA CYS A 22 -25.69 -6.43 14.89
C CYS A 22 -25.90 -6.26 16.39
N SER A 23 -24.81 -6.05 17.16
CA SER A 23 -24.90 -5.85 18.61
C SER A 23 -25.54 -4.51 19.00
N LEU A 24 -25.81 -3.61 18.03
CA LEU A 24 -26.29 -2.26 18.29
C LEU A 24 -27.61 -1.96 17.55
N PRO A 25 -28.68 -1.57 18.28
CA PRO A 25 -29.99 -1.34 17.68
C PRO A 25 -30.02 -0.17 16.69
N LYS A 26 -29.07 0.77 16.79
CA LYS A 26 -28.96 1.96 15.92
C LYS A 26 -28.62 1.64 14.46
N PHE A 27 -28.00 0.48 14.19
CA PHE A 27 -27.56 0.10 12.83
C PHE A 27 -28.49 -0.92 12.14
N LYS A 28 -29.66 -1.21 12.73
CA LYS A 28 -30.63 -2.17 12.16
C LYS A 28 -31.06 -1.79 10.73
N TRP A 29 -31.23 -0.49 10.45
CA TRP A 29 -31.59 -0.01 9.11
C TRP A 29 -30.46 -0.18 8.09
N LEU A 30 -29.20 0.04 8.48
CA LEU A 30 -28.04 -0.19 7.62
C LEU A 30 -27.92 -1.67 7.24
N LEU A 31 -28.09 -2.55 8.23
CA LEU A 31 -28.08 -4.01 8.04
C LEU A 31 -29.24 -4.48 7.17
N PHE A 32 -30.44 -3.96 7.40
CA PHE A 32 -31.63 -4.25 6.59
C PHE A 32 -31.44 -3.82 5.14
N PHE A 33 -30.94 -2.61 4.92
CA PHE A 33 -30.67 -2.09 3.58
C PHE A 33 -29.65 -2.96 2.83
N THR A 34 -28.57 -3.39 3.49
CA THR A 34 -27.57 -4.26 2.84
C THR A 34 -28.11 -5.64 2.51
N ILE A 35 -28.92 -6.25 3.40
CA ILE A 35 -29.54 -7.56 3.17
C ILE A 35 -30.51 -7.52 1.99
N ILE A 36 -31.17 -6.39 1.72
CA ILE A 36 -32.08 -6.24 0.57
C ILE A 36 -31.31 -5.83 -0.69
N TYR A 37 -30.35 -4.92 -0.56
CA TYR A 37 -29.60 -4.36 -1.67
C TYR A 37 -28.70 -5.41 -2.35
N LEU A 38 -28.01 -6.25 -1.58
CA LEU A 38 -27.11 -7.28 -2.11
C LEU A 38 -27.83 -8.27 -3.07
N PRO A 39 -28.94 -8.92 -2.67
CA PRO A 39 -29.71 -9.78 -3.57
C PRO A 39 -30.32 -9.02 -4.74
N ALA A 40 -30.89 -7.83 -4.51
CA ALA A 40 -31.53 -7.05 -5.57
C ALA A 40 -30.52 -6.64 -6.67
N PHE A 41 -29.32 -6.20 -6.26
CA PHE A 41 -28.24 -5.87 -7.18
C PHE A 41 -27.76 -7.10 -7.96
N LEU A 42 -27.58 -8.24 -7.30
CA LEU A 42 -27.17 -9.48 -7.98
C LEU A 42 -28.22 -9.98 -8.97
N ILE A 43 -29.51 -9.89 -8.63
CA ILE A 43 -30.61 -10.22 -9.55
C ILE A 43 -30.59 -9.29 -10.77
N LEU A 44 -30.43 -7.98 -10.56
CA LEU A 44 -30.33 -7.00 -11.66
C LEU A 44 -29.16 -7.30 -12.59
N VAL A 45 -27.99 -7.65 -12.06
CA VAL A 45 -26.82 -8.00 -12.87
C VAL A 45 -27.05 -9.30 -13.65
N ILE A 46 -27.55 -10.35 -13.00
CA ILE A 46 -27.80 -11.65 -13.66
C ILE A 46 -28.83 -11.49 -14.79
N LEU A 47 -29.84 -10.64 -14.61
CA LEU A 47 -30.90 -10.44 -15.60
C LEU A 47 -30.50 -9.51 -16.76
N ASN A 48 -29.52 -8.63 -16.58
CA ASN A 48 -29.21 -7.57 -17.56
C ASN A 48 -27.79 -7.64 -18.11
N THR A 49 -26.96 -8.61 -17.70
CA THR A 49 -25.55 -8.65 -18.10
C THR A 49 -25.02 -10.07 -18.15
N ASP A 50 -24.26 -10.41 -19.21
CA ASP A 50 -23.48 -11.65 -19.31
C ASP A 50 -22.20 -11.62 -18.45
N SER A 51 -22.13 -10.70 -17.48
CA SER A 51 -20.95 -10.48 -16.65
C SER A 51 -20.64 -11.71 -15.80
N GLN A 52 -19.35 -12.02 -15.64
CA GLN A 52 -18.94 -13.09 -14.73
C GLN A 52 -19.33 -12.73 -13.28
N ILE A 53 -20.10 -13.61 -12.64
CA ILE A 53 -20.65 -13.41 -11.29
C ILE A 53 -19.54 -13.18 -10.24
N GLY A 54 -18.40 -13.88 -10.38
CA GLY A 54 -17.28 -13.81 -9.43
C GLY A 54 -16.69 -12.40 -9.28
N PRO A 55 -16.21 -11.77 -10.37
CA PRO A 55 -15.77 -10.38 -10.36
C PRO A 55 -16.82 -9.40 -9.81
N THR A 56 -18.08 -9.53 -10.22
CA THR A 56 -19.15 -8.62 -9.78
C THR A 56 -19.41 -8.70 -8.27
N ILE A 57 -19.43 -9.93 -7.72
CA ILE A 57 -19.51 -10.14 -6.27
C ILE A 57 -18.31 -9.51 -5.56
N ASN A 58 -17.10 -9.63 -6.11
CA ASN A 58 -15.91 -9.07 -5.49
C ASN A 58 -15.95 -7.53 -5.42
N HIS A 59 -16.35 -6.85 -6.49
CA HIS A 59 -16.52 -5.39 -6.49
C HIS A 59 -17.60 -4.93 -5.51
N LEU A 60 -18.72 -5.64 -5.46
CA LEU A 60 -19.81 -5.38 -4.53
C LEU A 60 -19.36 -5.56 -3.07
N LEU A 61 -18.62 -6.63 -2.77
CA LEU A 61 -18.05 -6.88 -1.45
C LEU A 61 -17.04 -5.81 -1.05
N LYS A 62 -16.22 -5.28 -1.99
CA LYS A 62 -15.31 -4.15 -1.71
C LYS A 62 -16.10 -2.93 -1.23
N PHE A 63 -17.18 -2.58 -1.92
CA PHE A 63 -18.04 -1.45 -1.54
C PHE A 63 -18.69 -1.64 -0.16
N VAL A 64 -19.35 -2.79 0.05
CA VAL A 64 -20.05 -3.09 1.31
C VAL A 64 -19.06 -3.14 2.48
N ASN A 65 -17.87 -3.73 2.28
CA ASN A 65 -16.84 -3.79 3.33
C ASN A 65 -16.44 -2.40 3.82
N VAL A 66 -16.21 -1.44 2.92
CA VAL A 66 -15.77 -0.09 3.31
C VAL A 66 -16.80 0.57 4.23
N VAL A 67 -18.08 0.49 3.87
CA VAL A 67 -19.18 1.07 4.67
C VAL A 67 -19.28 0.38 6.03
N PHE A 68 -19.23 -0.96 6.06
CA PHE A 68 -19.38 -1.75 7.27
C PHE A 68 -18.20 -1.55 8.23
N ILE A 69 -16.98 -1.57 7.71
CA ILE A 69 -15.76 -1.34 8.48
C ILE A 69 -15.76 0.07 9.06
N TYR A 70 -16.17 1.09 8.29
CA TYR A 70 -16.24 2.46 8.77
C TYR A 70 -17.18 2.60 9.98
N TYR A 71 -18.43 2.13 9.88
CA TYR A 71 -19.37 2.24 10.99
C TYR A 71 -18.98 1.36 12.18
N ALA A 72 -18.45 0.16 11.93
CA ALA A 72 -17.90 -0.67 13.00
C ALA A 72 -16.73 0.04 13.71
N ALA A 73 -15.84 0.69 12.97
CA ALA A 73 -14.74 1.46 13.55
C ALA A 73 -15.27 2.64 14.40
N VAL A 74 -16.21 3.44 13.88
CA VAL A 74 -16.80 4.57 14.63
C VAL A 74 -17.43 4.11 15.94
N VAL A 75 -18.16 2.99 15.92
CA VAL A 75 -18.74 2.37 17.11
C VAL A 75 -17.67 2.01 18.12
N VAL A 76 -16.63 1.32 17.65
CA VAL A 76 -15.61 0.78 18.54
C VAL A 76 -14.76 1.93 19.13
N PHE A 77 -14.42 2.95 18.33
CA PHE A 77 -13.70 4.14 18.82
C PHE A 77 -14.53 4.97 19.80
N LYS A 78 -15.82 5.19 19.54
CA LYS A 78 -16.71 5.91 20.49
C LYS A 78 -17.01 5.15 21.78
N SER A 79 -16.79 3.84 21.79
CA SER A 79 -17.07 3.03 22.97
C SER A 79 -15.99 3.14 24.06
N GLU A 80 -14.88 3.85 23.81
CA GLU A 80 -13.66 3.90 24.66
C GLU A 80 -13.10 2.51 25.05
N ARG A 81 -13.61 1.43 24.45
CA ARG A 81 -13.22 0.05 24.77
C ARG A 81 -11.85 -0.32 24.22
N ILE A 82 -11.33 0.44 23.25
CA ILE A 82 -10.00 0.20 22.71
C ILE A 82 -8.97 0.93 23.57
N LYS A 83 -8.19 0.14 24.31
CA LYS A 83 -6.95 0.60 24.94
C LYS A 83 -5.89 0.82 23.85
N GLU A 84 -4.95 1.74 24.07
CA GLU A 84 -3.81 2.01 23.17
C GLU A 84 -3.07 0.73 22.76
N ARG A 85 -2.88 -0.21 23.70
CA ARG A 85 -2.30 -1.55 23.43
C ARG A 85 -3.07 -2.37 22.39
N GLY A 86 -4.38 -2.21 22.31
CA GLY A 86 -5.21 -2.86 21.29
C GLY A 86 -4.94 -2.30 19.89
N ILE A 87 -4.75 -0.98 19.78
CA ILE A 87 -4.37 -0.33 18.52
C ILE A 87 -2.98 -0.78 18.08
N GLU A 88 -2.00 -0.75 19.00
CA GLU A 88 -0.65 -1.25 18.72
C GLU A 88 -0.68 -2.69 18.18
N LEU A 89 -1.45 -3.57 18.84
CA LEU A 89 -1.57 -4.97 18.44
C LEU A 89 -2.18 -5.13 17.04
N ILE A 90 -3.21 -4.34 16.71
CA ILE A 90 -3.83 -4.37 15.37
C ILE A 90 -2.80 -4.00 14.30
N PHE A 91 -2.03 -2.92 14.51
CA PHE A 91 -0.99 -2.50 13.57
C PHE A 91 0.11 -3.55 13.43
N TYR A 92 0.54 -4.18 14.53
CA TYR A 92 1.54 -5.25 14.47
C TYR A 92 1.05 -6.48 13.72
N ILE A 93 -0.15 -6.97 14.01
CA ILE A 93 -0.72 -8.14 13.33
C ILE A 93 -0.83 -7.86 11.83
N ASN A 94 -1.38 -6.71 11.44
CA ASN A 94 -1.52 -6.36 10.02
C ASN A 94 -0.17 -6.17 9.33
N SER A 95 0.83 -5.61 10.01
CA SER A 95 2.19 -5.50 9.46
C SER A 95 2.84 -6.86 9.26
N ILE A 96 2.66 -7.78 10.21
CA ILE A 96 3.16 -9.16 10.10
C ILE A 96 2.47 -9.88 8.94
N VAL A 97 1.14 -9.75 8.80
CA VAL A 97 0.40 -10.32 7.66
C VAL A 97 0.92 -9.77 6.33
N LEU A 98 1.14 -8.46 6.23
CA LEU A 98 1.70 -7.85 5.03
C LEU A 98 3.13 -8.34 4.75
N LEU A 99 3.99 -8.43 5.76
CA LEU A 99 5.34 -8.99 5.62
C LEU A 99 5.27 -10.43 5.12
N LEU A 100 4.50 -11.30 5.77
CA LEU A 100 4.35 -12.69 5.34
C LEU A 100 3.85 -12.80 3.90
N ASN A 101 2.90 -11.94 3.51
CA ASN A 101 2.37 -11.91 2.15
C ASN A 101 3.42 -11.46 1.11
N ILE A 102 4.37 -10.59 1.47
CA ILE A 102 5.45 -10.15 0.57
C ILE A 102 6.57 -11.20 0.55
N TYR A 103 7.02 -11.65 1.72
CA TYR A 103 8.12 -12.60 1.86
C TYR A 103 7.77 -13.99 1.34
N SER A 104 6.50 -14.39 1.29
CA SER A 104 6.10 -15.63 0.61
C SER A 104 6.52 -15.62 -0.86
N GLY A 105 6.59 -14.44 -1.49
CA GLY A 105 7.07 -14.30 -2.87
C GLY A 105 8.50 -14.80 -3.07
N LEU A 106 9.38 -14.71 -2.06
CA LEU A 106 10.73 -15.29 -2.13
C LEU A 106 10.73 -16.82 -2.21
N LEU A 107 9.68 -17.46 -1.70
CA LEU A 107 9.49 -18.91 -1.77
C LEU A 107 8.81 -19.35 -3.07
N GLY A 108 8.60 -18.43 -4.02
CA GLY A 108 7.80 -18.65 -5.22
C GLY A 108 6.30 -18.73 -4.95
N ILE A 109 5.85 -18.29 -3.77
CA ILE A 109 4.47 -18.39 -3.32
C ILE A 109 3.81 -17.00 -3.41
N GLY A 110 2.97 -16.80 -4.42
CA GLY A 110 2.26 -15.53 -4.62
C GLY A 110 2.19 -15.12 -6.08
N TYR A 111 1.54 -13.99 -6.34
CA TYR A 111 1.60 -13.34 -7.64
C TYR A 111 2.75 -12.33 -7.67
N TYR A 112 3.28 -12.11 -8.87
CA TYR A 112 4.25 -11.05 -9.11
C TYR A 112 3.56 -9.70 -9.34
N ALA A 113 4.29 -8.62 -9.04
CA ALA A 113 3.85 -7.24 -9.19
C ALA A 113 3.76 -6.84 -10.66
N TYR A 114 4.78 -7.22 -11.42
CA TYR A 114 4.92 -6.95 -12.84
C TYR A 114 5.02 -8.28 -13.62
N GLY A 115 4.81 -8.22 -14.94
CA GLY A 115 5.08 -9.35 -15.82
C GLY A 115 6.53 -9.84 -15.69
N GLU A 116 6.77 -11.12 -15.97
CA GLU A 116 8.11 -11.75 -15.96
C GLU A 116 8.77 -11.98 -14.58
N GLY A 117 7.99 -12.06 -13.50
CA GLY A 117 8.55 -12.48 -12.21
C GLY A 117 9.16 -11.34 -11.38
N VAL A 118 8.96 -10.08 -11.80
CA VAL A 118 9.51 -8.91 -11.10
C VAL A 118 8.54 -8.43 -10.02
N GLY A 119 9.03 -8.41 -8.79
CA GLY A 119 8.35 -7.89 -7.61
C GLY A 119 7.29 -8.82 -7.02
N CYS A 120 7.11 -8.80 -5.70
CA CYS A 120 6.24 -9.70 -4.96
C CYS A 120 4.95 -8.99 -4.54
N LYS A 121 3.81 -9.39 -5.12
CA LYS A 121 2.46 -8.93 -4.72
C LYS A 121 1.83 -9.86 -3.68
N GLY A 122 2.18 -11.14 -3.69
CA GLY A 122 1.52 -12.13 -2.81
C GLY A 122 0.05 -12.35 -3.21
N PHE A 123 -0.82 -12.65 -2.24
CA PHE A 123 -2.20 -13.06 -2.48
C PHE A 123 -3.26 -12.10 -1.93
N ILE A 124 -2.94 -11.36 -0.86
CA ILE A 124 -3.94 -10.66 -0.05
C ILE A 124 -4.21 -9.26 -0.59
N TYR A 125 -3.16 -8.53 -0.98
CA TYR A 125 -3.25 -7.12 -1.35
C TYR A 125 -3.15 -6.90 -2.85
N ALA A 126 -3.88 -5.91 -3.35
CA ALA A 126 -3.69 -5.43 -4.71
C ALA A 126 -2.37 -4.65 -4.83
N HIS A 127 -1.73 -4.69 -6.00
CA HIS A 127 -0.39 -4.12 -6.18
C HIS A 127 -0.40 -2.58 -6.02
N ASN A 128 -1.45 -1.94 -6.53
CA ASN A 128 -1.72 -0.51 -6.39
C ASN A 128 -1.98 -0.07 -4.94
N GLU A 129 -2.41 -0.97 -4.05
CA GLU A 129 -2.68 -0.67 -2.64
C GLU A 129 -1.43 -0.89 -1.78
N MET A 130 -0.46 -1.71 -2.23
CA MET A 130 0.66 -2.14 -1.40
C MET A 130 1.53 -0.99 -0.90
N SER A 131 1.82 0.01 -1.74
CA SER A 131 2.66 1.14 -1.34
C SER A 131 2.04 1.95 -0.20
N GLY A 132 0.72 2.20 -0.27
CA GLY A 132 -0.03 2.87 0.79
C GLY A 132 -0.12 2.02 2.06
N MET A 133 -0.37 0.72 1.91
CA MET A 133 -0.41 -0.21 3.06
C MET A 133 0.95 -0.32 3.75
N GLN A 134 2.05 -0.39 3.00
CA GLN A 134 3.41 -0.38 3.55
C GLN A 134 3.67 0.92 4.32
N ALA A 135 3.35 2.08 3.74
CA ALA A 135 3.57 3.37 4.39
C ALA A 135 2.87 3.46 5.75
N VAL A 136 1.59 3.08 5.80
CA VAL A 136 0.78 3.19 7.02
C VAL A 136 1.16 2.11 8.04
N LEU A 137 1.18 0.84 7.62
CA LEU A 137 1.40 -0.27 8.54
C LEU A 137 2.84 -0.29 9.06
N TYR A 138 3.83 -0.11 8.18
CA TYR A 138 5.23 -0.09 8.60
C TYR A 138 5.57 1.19 9.34
N GLY A 139 5.09 2.36 8.88
CA GLY A 139 5.35 3.63 9.57
C GLY A 139 4.84 3.64 11.01
N VAL A 140 3.57 3.27 11.21
CA VAL A 140 2.95 3.28 12.55
C VAL A 140 3.51 2.16 13.44
N SER A 141 3.70 0.95 12.91
CA SER A 141 4.31 -0.14 13.69
C SER A 141 5.76 0.18 14.05
N TYR A 142 6.51 0.78 13.13
CA TYR A 142 7.89 1.20 13.40
C TYR A 142 7.93 2.28 14.48
N TYR A 143 6.98 3.23 14.46
CA TYR A 143 6.85 4.22 15.53
C TYR A 143 6.71 3.56 16.91
N PHE A 144 5.81 2.59 17.06
CA PHE A 144 5.63 1.89 18.34
C PHE A 144 6.84 1.03 18.73
N ILE A 145 7.47 0.34 17.77
CA ILE A 145 8.70 -0.44 17.99
C ILE A 145 9.82 0.48 18.46
N TYR A 146 10.01 1.61 17.78
CA TYR A 146 11.07 2.56 18.08
C TYR A 146 10.88 3.16 19.46
N ASN A 147 9.67 3.59 19.81
CA ASN A 147 9.35 4.13 21.14
C ASN A 147 9.67 3.11 22.26
N ARG A 148 9.33 1.83 22.05
CA ARG A 148 9.55 0.76 23.04
C ARG A 148 10.99 0.26 23.11
N TYR A 149 11.72 0.27 22.00
CA TYR A 149 13.02 -0.38 21.86
C TYR A 149 14.16 0.58 21.45
N THR A 150 14.00 1.89 21.67
CA THR A 150 15.01 2.93 21.36
C THR A 150 16.43 2.57 21.87
N SER A 151 16.54 1.93 23.03
CA SER A 151 17.83 1.52 23.60
C SER A 151 18.44 0.28 22.93
N LYS A 152 17.63 -0.56 22.27
CA LYS A 152 18.06 -1.83 21.64
C LYS A 152 18.39 -1.60 20.16
N LYS A 153 19.58 -1.05 19.90
CA LYS A 153 20.06 -0.71 18.55
C LYS A 153 20.01 -1.88 17.56
N ILE A 154 20.33 -3.10 18.02
CA ILE A 154 20.30 -4.31 17.16
C ILE A 154 18.86 -4.61 16.72
N THR A 155 17.89 -4.53 17.61
CA THR A 155 16.47 -4.76 17.29
C THR A 155 15.98 -3.77 16.25
N ILE A 156 16.29 -2.48 16.42
CA ILE A 156 15.90 -1.43 15.46
C ILE A 156 16.57 -1.67 14.10
N PHE A 157 17.87 -2.01 14.09
CA PHE A 157 18.58 -2.31 12.86
C PHE A 157 17.95 -3.47 12.09
N VAL A 158 17.64 -4.58 12.77
CA VAL A 158 16.99 -5.75 12.16
C VAL A 158 15.63 -5.38 11.58
N VAL A 159 14.81 -4.62 12.30
CA VAL A 159 13.49 -4.17 11.82
C VAL A 159 13.63 -3.29 10.58
N ASN A 160 14.58 -2.35 10.56
CA ASN A 160 14.82 -1.48 9.41
C ASN A 160 15.20 -2.27 8.16
N VAL A 161 16.12 -3.23 8.31
CA VAL A 161 16.52 -4.12 7.21
C VAL A 161 15.33 -4.94 6.72
N PHE A 162 14.53 -5.51 7.62
CA PHE A 162 13.35 -6.29 7.26
C PHE A 162 12.31 -5.48 6.49
N PHE A 163 12.04 -4.24 6.91
CA PHE A 163 11.06 -3.37 6.26
C PHE A 163 11.59 -2.88 4.91
N LEU A 164 12.89 -2.57 4.82
CA LEU A 164 13.52 -2.14 3.58
C LEU A 164 13.52 -3.26 2.53
N ILE A 165 13.89 -4.49 2.92
CA ILE A 165 13.83 -5.65 2.01
C ILE A 165 12.39 -5.87 1.54
N ALA A 166 11.39 -5.80 2.43
CA ALA A 166 10.00 -5.93 2.02
C ALA A 166 9.56 -4.84 1.02
N ALA A 167 10.02 -3.60 1.20
CA ALA A 167 9.74 -2.51 0.27
C ALA A 167 10.38 -2.74 -1.10
N LEU A 168 11.65 -3.18 -1.12
CA LEU A 168 12.36 -3.52 -2.34
C LEU A 168 11.72 -4.71 -3.07
N LEU A 169 11.25 -5.72 -2.33
CA LEU A 169 10.57 -6.88 -2.91
C LEU A 169 9.26 -6.51 -3.60
N VAL A 170 8.52 -5.52 -3.10
CA VAL A 170 7.29 -5.04 -3.77
C VAL A 170 7.63 -4.25 -5.05
N THR A 171 8.87 -3.75 -5.19
CA THR A 171 9.39 -3.04 -6.37
C THR A 171 8.63 -1.76 -6.76
N THR A 172 7.77 -1.23 -5.89
CA THR A 172 7.07 0.03 -6.16
C THR A 172 7.96 1.21 -5.78
N LYS A 173 8.19 2.13 -6.74
CA LYS A 173 8.92 3.38 -6.49
C LYS A 173 8.34 4.14 -5.27
N ALA A 174 7.02 4.22 -5.20
CA ALA A 174 6.30 4.85 -4.09
C ALA A 174 6.46 4.11 -2.75
N GLY A 175 6.34 2.77 -2.74
CA GLY A 175 6.48 1.99 -1.50
C GLY A 175 7.88 2.08 -0.92
N ILE A 176 8.91 1.95 -1.76
CA ILE A 176 10.32 2.12 -1.36
C ILE A 176 10.53 3.50 -0.75
N PHE A 177 10.07 4.55 -1.44
CA PHE A 177 10.22 5.93 -0.98
C PHE A 177 9.52 6.20 0.36
N LEU A 178 8.26 5.77 0.51
CA LEU A 178 7.47 5.99 1.73
C LEU A 178 8.00 5.20 2.92
N VAL A 179 8.50 3.97 2.70
CA VAL A 179 9.16 3.19 3.76
C VAL A 179 10.45 3.87 4.18
N LEU A 180 11.30 4.31 3.25
CA LEU A 180 12.52 5.06 3.57
C LEU A 180 12.23 6.33 4.38
N ILE A 181 11.23 7.11 3.97
CA ILE A 181 10.76 8.28 4.71
C ILE A 181 10.37 7.87 6.13
N SER A 182 9.60 6.79 6.30
CA SER A 182 9.16 6.32 7.61
C SER A 182 10.35 5.92 8.50
N LEU A 183 11.34 5.22 7.93
CA LEU A 183 12.53 4.79 8.65
C LEU A 183 13.41 5.97 9.12
N ILE A 184 13.34 7.11 8.44
CA ILE A 184 14.07 8.34 8.80
C ILE A 184 13.25 9.22 9.75
N LEU A 185 11.96 9.43 9.46
CA LEU A 185 11.09 10.34 10.21
C LEU A 185 10.76 9.81 11.61
N VAL A 186 10.56 8.50 11.79
CA VAL A 186 10.22 7.95 13.11
C VAL A 186 11.34 8.19 14.15
N PRO A 187 12.62 7.91 13.86
CA PRO A 187 13.73 8.31 14.73
C PRO A 187 13.80 9.82 14.94
N PHE A 188 13.52 10.60 13.89
CA PHE A 188 13.54 12.07 13.95
C PHE A 188 12.54 12.63 14.96
N VAL A 189 11.30 12.13 14.97
CA VAL A 189 10.26 12.54 15.92
C VAL A 189 10.67 12.30 17.38
N HIS A 190 11.51 11.29 17.63
CA HIS A 190 12.02 10.97 18.97
C HIS A 190 13.32 11.70 19.34
N MET A 191 13.94 12.45 18.43
CA MET A 191 15.16 13.21 18.72
C MET A 191 14.86 14.52 19.44
N ARG A 192 15.32 14.65 20.69
CA ARG A 192 15.11 15.83 21.54
C ARG A 192 15.63 17.16 20.97
N TYR A 193 16.63 17.13 20.07
CA TYR A 193 17.25 18.33 19.49
C TYR A 193 17.26 18.33 17.94
N GLY A 194 16.61 17.36 17.29
CA GLY A 194 16.57 17.24 15.82
C GLY A 194 17.88 16.78 15.14
N ILE A 195 17.78 16.41 13.86
CA ILE A 195 18.90 15.93 13.03
C ILE A 195 19.96 17.00 12.83
N PHE A 196 19.56 18.24 12.54
CA PHE A 196 20.50 19.31 12.21
C PHE A 196 21.46 19.60 13.37
N HIS A 197 20.95 19.62 14.61
CA HIS A 197 21.78 19.79 15.80
C HIS A 197 22.70 18.59 16.05
N SER A 198 22.21 17.36 15.90
CA SER A 198 23.05 16.16 16.05
C SER A 198 24.12 16.05 14.97
N PHE A 199 23.82 16.49 13.75
CA PHE A 199 24.74 16.55 12.62
C PHE A 199 25.81 17.63 12.82
N LEU A 200 25.42 18.83 13.26
CA LEU A 200 26.34 19.91 13.66
C LEU A 200 27.28 19.50 14.79
N LYS A 201 26.84 18.60 15.68
CA LYS A 201 27.65 18.05 16.78
C LYS A 201 28.40 16.76 16.41
N MET A 202 28.28 16.25 15.19
CA MET A 202 29.06 15.07 14.78
C MET A 202 30.55 15.42 14.79
N SER A 203 31.37 14.48 15.30
CA SER A 203 32.82 14.64 15.18
C SER A 203 33.24 14.58 13.71
N LYS A 204 34.33 15.29 13.36
CA LYS A 204 34.88 15.30 11.99
C LYS A 204 35.10 13.90 11.43
N ILE A 205 35.50 12.94 12.27
CA ILE A 205 35.70 11.53 11.91
C ILE A 205 34.37 10.86 11.55
N LYS A 206 33.32 11.02 12.35
CA LYS A 206 32.01 10.43 12.04
C LYS A 206 31.40 11.02 10.76
N PHE A 207 31.63 12.30 10.51
CA PHE A 207 31.21 12.97 9.28
C PHE A 207 31.95 12.42 8.05
N LEU A 208 33.27 12.25 8.13
CA LEU A 208 34.08 11.62 7.07
C LEU A 208 33.63 10.19 6.78
N VAL A 209 33.36 9.39 7.81
CA VAL A 209 32.83 8.03 7.65
C VAL A 209 31.47 8.07 6.96
N LEU A 210 30.54 8.93 7.40
CA LEU A 210 29.23 9.09 6.75
C LEU A 210 29.37 9.47 5.27
N LEU A 211 30.22 10.43 4.95
CA LEU A 211 30.46 10.86 3.57
C LEU A 211 31.03 9.71 2.73
N SER A 212 31.99 8.95 3.27
CA SER A 212 32.57 7.80 2.57
C SER A 212 31.53 6.71 2.27
N VAL A 213 30.63 6.43 3.24
CA VAL A 213 29.54 5.46 3.06
C VAL A 213 28.56 5.96 1.99
N ILE A 214 28.20 7.24 2.00
CA ILE A 214 27.34 7.83 0.98
C ILE A 214 27.98 7.68 -0.41
N CYS A 215 29.26 8.02 -0.57
CA CYS A 215 29.98 7.84 -1.84
C CYS A 215 29.98 6.38 -2.31
N LEU A 216 30.21 5.43 -1.41
CA LEU A 216 30.16 4.01 -1.74
C LEU A 216 28.75 3.57 -2.16
N VAL A 217 27.71 4.02 -1.46
CA VAL A 217 26.32 3.71 -1.82
C VAL A 217 25.97 4.25 -3.20
N PHE A 218 26.37 5.48 -3.52
CA PHE A 218 26.17 6.04 -4.87
C PHE A 218 26.94 5.26 -5.93
N TYR A 219 28.20 4.90 -5.67
CA TYR A 219 29.04 4.17 -6.61
C TYR A 219 28.48 2.77 -6.91
N TYR A 220 28.18 1.98 -5.87
CA TYR A 220 27.60 0.65 -6.04
C TYR A 220 26.16 0.72 -6.55
N GLY A 221 25.39 1.73 -6.16
CA GLY A 221 24.07 2.00 -6.72
C GLY A 221 24.13 2.26 -8.23
N TYR A 222 25.07 3.10 -8.67
CA TYR A 222 25.34 3.33 -10.09
C TYR A 222 25.71 2.02 -10.81
N LEU A 223 26.69 1.26 -10.29
CA LEU A 223 27.09 -0.01 -10.88
C LEU A 223 25.90 -0.97 -11.02
N LEU A 224 25.08 -1.13 -10.00
CA LEU A 224 23.89 -2.01 -10.05
C LEU A 224 22.86 -1.54 -11.08
N LEU A 225 22.65 -0.23 -11.19
CA LEU A 225 21.74 0.34 -12.19
C LEU A 225 22.29 0.16 -13.61
N ASP A 226 23.60 0.25 -13.79
CA ASP A 226 24.28 0.03 -15.07
C ASP A 226 24.22 -1.45 -15.48
N TYR A 227 24.63 -2.37 -14.59
CA TYR A 227 24.59 -3.82 -14.82
C TYR A 227 23.18 -4.36 -15.09
N SER A 228 22.13 -3.73 -14.54
CA SER A 228 20.74 -4.14 -14.79
C SER A 228 20.17 -3.60 -16.12
N GLY A 229 20.96 -2.83 -16.88
CA GLY A 229 20.49 -2.10 -18.07
C GLY A 229 19.40 -1.07 -17.73
N ALA A 230 19.31 -0.65 -16.46
CA ALA A 230 18.32 0.33 -16.02
C ALA A 230 18.70 1.73 -16.48
N ILE A 231 20.01 2.04 -16.48
CA ILE A 231 20.53 3.32 -16.99
C ILE A 231 20.23 3.45 -18.49
N GLU A 232 20.52 2.43 -19.29
CA GLU A 232 20.26 2.40 -20.73
C GLU A 232 18.76 2.53 -21.03
N ARG A 233 17.91 1.83 -20.26
CA ARG A 233 16.45 2.00 -20.34
C ARG A 233 16.02 3.43 -20.00
N TRP A 234 16.58 4.03 -18.95
CA TRP A 234 16.26 5.41 -18.59
C TRP A 234 16.72 6.39 -19.65
N ILE A 235 17.93 6.23 -20.21
CA ILE A 235 18.44 7.04 -21.31
C ILE A 235 17.51 6.90 -22.52
N TYR A 236 17.12 5.69 -22.90
CA TYR A 236 16.17 5.46 -23.99
C TYR A 236 14.83 6.16 -23.77
N PHE A 237 14.22 6.04 -22.57
CA PHE A 237 12.97 6.74 -22.26
C PHE A 237 13.14 8.25 -22.25
N PHE A 238 14.26 8.76 -21.74
CA PHE A 238 14.52 10.19 -21.67
C PHE A 238 14.89 10.79 -23.03
N GLU A 239 15.51 10.02 -23.92
CA GLU A 239 15.77 10.44 -25.31
C GLU A 239 14.49 10.40 -26.16
N LYS A 240 13.63 9.41 -25.91
CA LYS A 240 12.36 9.25 -26.62
C LYS A 240 11.31 10.28 -26.20
N ASP A 241 11.12 10.45 -24.89
CA ASP A 241 10.02 11.24 -24.32
C ASP A 241 10.50 12.46 -23.51
N GLY A 242 11.82 12.70 -23.39
CA GLY A 242 12.34 13.86 -22.65
C GLY A 242 11.98 13.85 -21.16
N VAL A 243 11.65 15.03 -20.62
CA VAL A 243 11.12 15.19 -19.25
C VAL A 243 9.77 14.47 -19.10
N ASN A 244 9.08 14.19 -20.19
CA ASN A 244 7.78 13.52 -20.15
C ASN A 244 7.86 12.05 -19.73
N ALA A 245 9.03 11.43 -19.86
CA ALA A 245 9.32 10.12 -19.27
C ALA A 245 9.06 10.08 -17.76
N LEU A 246 9.24 11.19 -17.04
CA LEU A 246 8.94 11.29 -15.60
C LEU A 246 7.45 11.20 -15.30
N TYR A 247 6.60 11.65 -16.22
CA TYR A 247 5.15 11.57 -16.09
C TYR A 247 4.60 10.18 -16.38
N SER A 248 5.47 9.20 -16.71
CA SER A 248 5.08 7.82 -17.03
C SER A 248 3.99 7.78 -18.12
N SER A 249 4.21 8.55 -19.20
CA SER A 249 3.31 8.65 -20.35
C SER A 249 1.91 9.19 -20.04
N ARG A 250 1.69 9.84 -18.89
CA ARG A 250 0.39 10.44 -18.54
C ARG A 250 0.00 11.62 -19.44
N ASP A 251 0.99 12.30 -19.97
CA ASP A 251 0.86 13.38 -20.96
C ASP A 251 0.47 12.82 -22.33
N ILE A 252 1.08 11.71 -22.76
CA ILE A 252 0.71 10.99 -23.99
C ILE A 252 -0.70 10.41 -23.86
N PHE A 253 -1.00 9.75 -22.74
CA PHE A 253 -2.34 9.27 -22.41
C PHE A 253 -3.35 10.42 -22.44
N TRP A 254 -3.00 11.59 -21.88
CA TRP A 254 -3.87 12.75 -21.94
C TRP A 254 -4.03 13.28 -23.37
N GLU A 255 -2.99 13.34 -24.19
CA GLU A 255 -3.10 13.77 -25.58
C GLU A 255 -3.97 12.83 -26.43
N GLU A 256 -3.86 11.52 -26.22
CA GLU A 256 -4.67 10.50 -26.91
C GLU A 256 -6.14 10.56 -26.48
N GLU A 257 -6.39 10.68 -25.17
CA GLU A 257 -7.72 10.59 -24.58
C GLU A 257 -8.46 11.94 -24.52
N LYS A 258 -7.76 13.07 -24.70
CA LYS A 258 -8.33 14.42 -24.51
C LYS A 258 -9.56 14.68 -25.38
N LEU A 259 -9.54 14.26 -26.65
CA LEU A 259 -10.66 14.47 -27.57
C LEU A 259 -11.92 13.70 -27.11
N GLU A 260 -11.73 12.49 -26.59
CA GLU A 260 -12.79 11.66 -26.06
C GLU A 260 -13.30 12.18 -24.71
N TRP A 261 -12.42 12.77 -23.89
CA TRP A 261 -12.81 13.43 -22.63
C TRP A 261 -13.63 14.69 -22.88
N GLU A 262 -13.19 15.53 -23.82
CA GLU A 262 -13.85 16.79 -24.18
C GLU A 262 -15.23 16.53 -24.79
N GLY A 263 -15.34 15.50 -25.65
CA GLY A 263 -16.60 15.03 -26.25
C GLY A 263 -17.48 14.21 -25.29
N GLY A 264 -16.93 13.73 -24.18
CA GLY A 264 -17.61 12.89 -23.20
C GLY A 264 -18.75 13.58 -22.46
N ASN A 265 -19.73 12.79 -22.03
CA ASN A 265 -20.82 13.25 -21.19
C ASN A 265 -20.31 13.61 -19.77
N ILE A 266 -21.19 14.18 -18.94
CA ILE A 266 -20.83 14.59 -17.58
C ILE A 266 -20.29 13.42 -16.72
N GLY A 267 -20.72 12.19 -17.01
CA GLY A 267 -20.24 10.98 -16.36
C GLY A 267 -18.78 10.70 -16.69
N ILE A 268 -18.39 10.73 -17.97
CA ILE A 268 -16.99 10.59 -18.41
C ILE A 268 -16.13 11.70 -17.82
N LYS A 269 -16.64 12.94 -17.81
CA LYS A 269 -15.92 14.09 -17.25
C LYS A 269 -15.70 14.01 -15.75
N LEU A 270 -16.63 13.40 -15.01
CA LEU A 270 -16.57 13.29 -13.55
C LEU A 270 -15.90 12.00 -13.05
N PHE A 271 -16.02 10.89 -13.78
CA PHE A 271 -15.61 9.57 -13.32
C PHE A 271 -14.47 8.94 -14.16
N GLY A 272 -14.04 9.60 -15.25
CA GLY A 272 -13.03 9.10 -16.18
C GLY A 272 -13.62 8.17 -17.25
N MET A 273 -12.82 7.82 -18.27
CA MET A 273 -13.26 6.96 -19.38
C MET A 273 -13.43 5.47 -19.01
N GLY A 274 -12.85 5.02 -17.89
CA GLY A 274 -12.71 3.59 -17.59
C GLY A 274 -11.59 2.92 -18.42
N GLU A 275 -11.19 1.70 -18.07
CA GLU A 275 -10.28 0.91 -18.92
C GLU A 275 -11.04 0.45 -20.17
N LEU A 276 -10.71 1.02 -21.33
CA LEU A 276 -11.01 0.40 -22.61
C LEU A 276 -10.04 -0.78 -22.77
N GLU A 277 -10.57 -2.00 -22.69
CA GLU A 277 -9.82 -3.21 -23.04
C GLU A 277 -9.36 -3.10 -24.51
N LEU A 278 -8.05 -2.94 -24.70
CA LEU A 278 -7.34 -3.31 -25.91
C LEU A 278 -6.70 -4.70 -25.72
#